data_AF-A0A535RQ19-F1
#
_entry.id   AF-A0A535RQ19-F1
#
_cell.length_a   1.000
_cell.length_b   1.000
_cell.length_c   1.000
_cell.angle_alpha   90.00
_cell.angle_beta   90.00
_cell.angle_gamma   90.00
#
_symmetry.space_group_name_H-M   'P 1'
#
loop_
_entity.id
_entity.type
_entity.pdbx_description
1 polymer ?
#
loop_
_entity_poly.entity_id
_entity_poly.type
_entity_poly.pdbx_seq_one_letter_code
_entity_poly.pdbx_strand_id
1 'polypeptide(L)' 'MATYTIEPERRTLHGKFSRNFPPVLTIVSGDTVVYRTLDAGWNLEQPVTRLGTHKKF' A
#
# COMPACT_ATOMS: atom_id res chain seq x y z
N MET A 1 -4.64 12.51 20.68
CA MET A 1 -4.86 11.94 19.34
C MET A 1 -3.51 11.85 18.67
N ALA A 2 -3.03 10.63 18.40
CA ALA A 2 -1.73 10.41 17.80
C ALA A 2 -1.83 10.36 16.27
N THR A 3 -0.72 10.67 15.60
CA THR A 3 -0.57 10.52 14.16
C THR A 3 0.60 9.58 13.88
N TYR A 4 0.35 8.54 13.10
CA TYR A 4 1.36 7.57 12.68
C TYR A 4 1.57 7.62 11.17
N THR A 5 2.80 7.39 10.73
CA THR A 5 3.14 7.27 9.30
C THR A 5 3.68 5.88 9.02
N ILE A 6 3.15 5.24 7.97
CA ILE A 6 3.62 3.94 7.49
C ILE A 6 4.26 4.11 6.12
N GLU A 7 5.55 3.81 6.05
CA GLU A 7 6.33 3.78 4.82
C GLU A 7 6.23 2.43 4.10
N PRO A 8 6.40 2.41 2.75
CA PRO A 8 6.38 1.19 1.97
C PRO A 8 7.71 0.44 2.13
N GLU A 9 7.71 -0.56 3.01
CA GLU A 9 8.85 -1.42 3.30
C GLU A 9 8.44 -2.90 3.19
N ARG A 10 9.40 -3.82 3.16
CA ARG A 10 9.12 -5.26 3.02
C ARG A 10 8.17 -5.82 4.07
N ARG A 11 8.16 -5.25 5.29
CA ARG A 11 7.27 -5.68 6.37
C ARG A 11 5.84 -5.12 6.27
N THR A 12 5.62 -4.09 5.46
CA THR A 12 4.34 -3.36 5.36
C THR A 12 3.65 -3.55 4.01
N LEU A 13 4.37 -4.07 3.01
CA LEU A 13 3.84 -4.38 1.69
C LEU A 13 3.70 -5.89 1.50
N HIS A 14 2.46 -6.33 1.27
CA HIS A 14 2.14 -7.72 0.96
C HIS A 14 1.31 -7.80 -0.32
N GLY A 15 1.74 -8.60 -1.29
CA GLY A 15 0.99 -8.86 -2.53
C GLY A 15 -0.17 -9.85 -2.38
N LYS A 16 -0.57 -10.15 -1.13
CA LYS A 16 -1.68 -11.04 -0.79
C LYS A 16 -2.24 -10.68 0.58
N PHE A 17 -3.47 -11.08 0.85
CA PHE A 17 -4.03 -11.04 2.20
C PHE A 17 -3.80 -12.39 2.90
N SER A 18 -3.37 -12.34 4.17
CA SER A 18 -3.22 -13.53 5.02
C SER A 18 -3.40 -13.16 6.48
N ARG A 19 -4.12 -14.01 7.24
CA ARG A 19 -4.25 -13.88 8.70
C ARG A 19 -2.91 -14.14 9.43
N ASN A 20 -1.95 -14.76 8.76
CA ASN A 20 -0.67 -15.13 9.37
C ASN A 20 0.33 -13.97 9.40
N PHE A 21 0.02 -12.82 8.78
CA PHE A 21 0.88 -11.65 8.88
C PHE A 21 0.74 -11.00 10.27
N PRO A 22 1.85 -10.63 10.92
CA PRO A 22 1.77 -9.87 12.16
C PRO A 22 1.16 -8.49 11.90
N PRO A 23 0.42 -7.91 12.87
CA PRO A 23 -0.04 -6.54 12.75
C PRO A 23 1.15 -5.58 12.56
N VAL A 24 1.04 -4.67 11.60
CA VAL A 24 2.06 -3.63 11.35
C VAL A 24 1.97 -2.51 12.39
N LEU A 25 0.77 -2.23 12.91
CA LEU A 25 0.49 -1.20 13.91
C LEU A 25 -0.80 -1.55 14.65
N THR A 26 -0.89 -1.20 15.94
CA THR A 26 -2.13 -1.21 16.72
C THR A 26 -2.40 0.22 17.19
N ILE A 27 -3.63 0.71 16.99
CA ILE A 27 -4.03 2.10 17.30
C ILE A 27 -5.26 2.11 18.21
N VAL A 28 -5.54 3.27 18.80
CA VAL A 28 -6.81 3.52 19.49
C VAL A 28 -7.77 4.32 18.60
N SER A 29 -9.06 4.22 18.88
CA SER A 29 -10.07 4.96 18.12
C SER A 29 -9.84 6.47 18.23
N GLY A 30 -9.93 7.16 17.10
CA GLY A 30 -9.63 8.58 16.96
C GLY A 30 -8.21 8.89 16.48
N ASP A 31 -7.26 7.95 16.55
CA ASP A 31 -5.93 8.19 15.97
C ASP A 31 -5.96 8.26 14.44
N THR A 32 -4.98 8.99 13.87
CA THR A 32 -4.80 9.12 12.43
C THR A 32 -3.62 8.26 11.96
N VAL A 33 -3.79 7.55 10.84
CA VAL A 33 -2.71 6.81 10.18
C VAL A 33 -2.55 7.29 8.74
N VAL A 34 -1.34 7.75 8.41
CA VAL A 34 -0.95 8.19 7.08
C VAL A 34 -0.17 7.07 6.41
N TYR A 35 -0.69 6.53 5.31
CA TYR A 35 -0.05 5.46 4.55
C TYR A 35 0.61 6.03 3.30
N ARG A 36 1.89 5.74 3.12
CA ARG A 36 2.55 5.89 1.83
C ARG A 36 2.49 4.56 1.09
N THR A 37 1.80 4.55 -0.05
CA THR A 37 1.59 3.35 -0.87
C THR A 37 2.40 3.42 -2.16
N LEU A 38 2.67 2.25 -2.73
CA LEU A 38 3.21 2.11 -4.08
C LEU A 38 2.09 1.66 -5.02
N ASP A 39 2.15 2.07 -6.28
CA ASP A 39 1.32 1.48 -7.32
C ASP A 39 1.73 0.01 -7.50
N ALA A 40 0.78 -0.92 -7.34
CA ALA A 40 1.04 -2.36 -7.47
C ALA A 40 1.37 -2.78 -8.91
N GLY A 41 1.17 -1.88 -9.89
CA GLY A 41 1.48 -2.14 -11.29
C GLY A 41 0.59 -3.21 -11.92
N TRP A 42 -0.57 -3.52 -11.31
CA TRP A 42 -1.57 -4.44 -11.83
C TRP A 42 -2.34 -3.83 -13.01
N ASN A 43 -1.62 -3.50 -14.07
CA ASN A 43 -2.19 -2.94 -15.29
C ASN A 43 -2.67 -4.07 -16.21
N LEU A 44 -3.71 -3.80 -17.00
CA LEU A 44 -4.25 -4.75 -17.98
C LEU A 44 -3.33 -4.93 -19.19
N GLU A 45 -2.48 -3.95 -19.47
CA GLU A 45 -1.60 -3.92 -20.63
C GLU A 45 -0.18 -3.54 -20.22
N GLN A 46 0.80 -4.00 -21.01
CA GLN A 46 2.20 -3.63 -20.83
C GLN A 46 2.36 -2.12 -21.09
N PRO A 47 3.21 -1.40 -20.32
CA PRO A 47 3.49 0.02 -20.58
C PRO A 47 4.01 0.23 -22.00
N VAL A 48 3.21 0.87 -22.86
CA VAL A 48 3.61 1.15 -24.25
C VAL A 48 4.69 2.25 -24.29
N THR A 49 4.84 3.04 -23.22
CA THR A 49 5.93 4.00 -23.01
C THR A 49 6.01 4.39 -21.53
N ARG A 50 7.18 4.87 -21.06
CA ARG A 50 7.44 5.29 -19.66
C ARG A 50 6.51 6.41 -19.12
N LEU A 51 5.67 7.00 -19.97
CA LEU A 51 4.82 8.17 -19.67
C LEU A 51 3.33 7.98 -20.07
N GLY A 52 2.93 6.77 -20.50
CA GLY A 52 1.56 6.53 -21.00
C GLY A 52 0.58 6.17 -19.88
N THR A 53 -0.57 6.84 -19.83
CA THR A 53 -1.69 6.52 -18.93
C THR A 53 -2.16 5.08 -19.15
N HIS A 54 -2.12 4.27 -18.09
CA HIS A 54 -2.53 2.87 -18.12
C HIS A 54 -4.06 2.72 -18.04
N LYS A 55 -4.60 1.79 -18.82
CA LYS A 55 -5.91 1.22 -18.55
C LYS A 55 -5.77 0.28 -17.35
N LYS A 56 -6.19 0.76 -16.18
CA LYS A 56 -6.21 0.00 -14.92
C LYS A 56 -7.48 -0.85 -14.86
N PHE A 57 -7.47 -1.89 -14.03
CA PHE A 57 -8.71 -2.57 -13.63
C PHE A 57 -9.66 -1.61 -12.92
#